data_AF-A0A2M7BDX6-F1
#
_entry.id   AF-A0A2M7BDX6-F1
#
_cell.length_a   1.000
_cell.length_b   1.000
_cell.length_c   1.000
_cell.angle_alpha   90.00
_cell.angle_beta   90.00
_cell.angle_gamma   90.00
#
_symmetry.space_group_name_H-M   'P 1'
#
loop_
_entity.id
_entity.type
_entity.pdbx_description
1 polymer ?
#
loop_
_entity_poly.entity_id
_entity_poly.type
_entity_poly.pdbx_seq_one_letter_code
_entity_poly.pdbx_strand_id
1 'polypeptide(L)' 'MVDYWNGKTPCWDFLGCTEQMHLHCTAYLHRERPCWEVAGTQCRKILDFEWECRDCKVFKLYDHNDERL' A
#
# COMPACT_ATOMS: atom_id res chain seq x y z
N MET A 1 -7.30 -17.81 -1.55
CA MET A 1 -7.23 -16.36 -1.79
C MET A 1 -5.81 -15.93 -1.52
N VAL A 2 -5.14 -15.34 -2.50
CA VAL A 2 -3.79 -14.82 -2.34
C VAL A 2 -3.93 -13.44 -1.71
N ASP A 3 -3.47 -13.29 -0.48
CA ASP A 3 -3.38 -12.00 0.20
C ASP A 3 -1.89 -11.70 0.40
N TYR A 4 -1.36 -10.71 -0.32
CA TYR A 4 0.04 -10.30 -0.22
C TYR A 4 0.40 -9.86 1.22
N TRP A 5 -0.61 -9.37 1.95
CA TRP A 5 -0.47 -8.82 3.29
C TRP A 5 -0.62 -9.85 4.40
N ASN A 6 -0.78 -11.14 4.09
CA ASN A 6 -0.84 -12.17 5.12
C ASN A 6 0.44 -12.18 5.97
N GLY A 7 0.33 -11.91 7.27
CA GLY A 7 1.47 -11.76 8.18
C GLY A 7 2.23 -10.43 8.07
N LYS A 8 1.69 -9.44 7.35
CA LYS A 8 2.25 -8.08 7.21
C LYS A 8 1.23 -7.03 7.63
N THR A 9 1.70 -5.83 7.93
CA THR A 9 0.85 -4.68 8.24
C THR A 9 0.67 -3.81 6.99
N PRO A 10 -0.50 -3.81 6.34
CA PRO A 10 -0.75 -3.00 5.16
C PRO A 10 -0.81 -1.50 5.46
N CYS A 11 -0.76 -0.69 4.41
CA CYS A 11 -0.73 0.77 4.58
C CYS A 11 -1.97 1.35 5.22
N TRP A 12 -3.15 0.76 5.02
CA TRP A 12 -4.39 1.24 5.62
C TRP A 12 -4.45 1.02 7.12
N ASP A 13 -3.86 -0.06 7.63
CA ASP A 13 -3.73 -0.29 9.07
C ASP A 13 -2.67 0.63 9.67
N PHE A 14 -1.56 0.84 8.95
CA PHE A 14 -0.48 1.72 9.40
C PHE A 14 -0.91 3.20 9.47
N LEU A 15 -1.69 3.66 8.49
CA LEU A 15 -2.16 5.05 8.40
C LEU A 15 -3.48 5.29 9.14
N GLY A 16 -4.14 4.24 9.63
CA GLY A 16 -5.46 4.33 10.25
C GLY A 16 -6.53 4.81 9.28
N CYS A 17 -6.53 4.29 8.04
CA CYS A 17 -7.54 4.64 7.05
C CYS A 17 -8.96 4.27 7.52
N THR A 18 -9.93 5.13 7.23
CA THR A 18 -11.33 4.90 7.57
C THR A 18 -12.00 3.94 6.57
N GLU A 19 -13.16 3.37 6.94
CA GLU A 19 -13.94 2.53 6.04
C GLU A 19 -14.29 3.25 4.71
N GLN A 20 -14.56 4.56 4.76
CA GLN A 20 -14.81 5.35 3.56
C GLN A 20 -13.60 5.36 2.61
N MET A 21 -12.39 5.42 3.16
CA MET A 21 -11.16 5.35 2.36
C MET A 21 -10.99 3.95 1.76
N HIS A 22 -11.34 2.89 2.49
CA HIS A 22 -11.25 1.51 2.02
C HIS A 22 -12.10 1.28 0.77
N LEU A 23 -13.33 1.79 0.75
CA LEU A 23 -14.26 1.69 -0.38
C LEU A 23 -13.73 2.30 -1.68
N HIS A 24 -12.82 3.27 -1.58
CA HIS A 24 -12.27 3.99 -2.72
C HIS A 24 -10.77 3.72 -2.94
N CYS A 25 -10.15 2.84 -2.15
CA CYS A 25 -8.72 2.55 -2.24
C CYS A 25 -8.48 1.28 -3.05
N THR A 26 -7.91 1.43 -4.25
CA THR A 26 -7.60 0.29 -5.11
C THR A 26 -6.69 -0.74 -4.42
N ALA A 27 -5.74 -0.31 -3.59
CA ALA A 27 -4.86 -1.24 -2.85
C ALA A 27 -5.60 -2.06 -1.78
N TYR A 28 -6.66 -1.51 -1.18
CA TYR A 28 -7.50 -2.24 -0.22
C TYR A 28 -8.43 -3.23 -0.95
N LEU A 29 -8.92 -2.84 -2.13
CA LEU A 29 -9.78 -3.70 -2.95
C LEU A 29 -8.97 -4.85 -3.60
N HIS A 30 -7.70 -4.61 -3.92
CA HIS A 30 -6.78 -5.55 -4.56
C HIS A 30 -5.64 -5.95 -3.64
N ARG A 31 -5.95 -6.76 -2.62
CA ARG A 31 -5.00 -7.21 -1.58
C ARG A 31 -4.02 -8.27 -2.05
N GLU A 32 -4.18 -8.77 -3.27
CA GLU A 32 -3.27 -9.72 -3.90
C GLU A 32 -1.89 -9.14 -4.22
N ARG A 33 -1.74 -7.80 -4.17
CA ARG A 33 -0.51 -7.08 -4.50
C ARG A 33 -0.25 -5.93 -3.52
N PRO A 34 1.01 -5.46 -3.40
CA PRO A 34 1.31 -4.30 -2.60
C PRO A 34 0.78 -3.00 -3.21
N CYS A 35 0.62 -1.97 -2.39
CA CYS A 35 -0.04 -0.73 -2.81
C CYS A 35 0.75 0.09 -3.85
N TRP A 36 2.06 -0.15 -3.99
CA TRP A 36 2.93 0.54 -4.98
C TRP A 36 2.85 -0.06 -6.38
N GLU A 37 2.34 -1.28 -6.54
CA GLU A 37 2.06 -1.87 -7.85
C GLU A 37 0.65 -1.52 -8.37
N VAL A 38 -0.15 -0.84 -7.54
CA VAL A 38 -1.56 -0.55 -7.81
C VAL A 38 -1.74 0.96 -8.02
N ALA A 39 -2.36 1.33 -9.14
CA ALA A 39 -2.69 2.72 -9.44
C ALA A 39 -3.96 3.19 -8.70
N GLY A 40 -4.06 4.50 -8.44
CA GLY A 40 -5.28 5.11 -7.89
C GLY A 40 -5.50 4.92 -6.39
N THR A 41 -4.45 4.63 -5.63
CA THR A 41 -4.51 4.56 -4.15
C THR A 41 -4.95 5.88 -3.53
N GLN A 42 -5.65 5.80 -2.39
CA GLN A 42 -6.11 6.98 -1.66
C GLN A 42 -4.95 7.88 -1.23
N CYS A 43 -3.82 7.30 -0.83
CA CYS A 43 -2.62 8.04 -0.49
C CYS A 43 -2.18 8.94 -1.67
N ARG A 44 -2.12 8.41 -2.89
CA ARG A 44 -1.74 9.19 -4.08
C ARG A 44 -2.73 10.30 -4.40
N LYS A 45 -4.02 10.15 -4.06
CA LYS A 45 -5.07 11.15 -4.31
C LYS A 45 -5.10 12.26 -3.26
N ILE A 46 -4.85 11.94 -2.00
CA ILE A 46 -4.97 12.89 -0.87
C ILE A 46 -3.72 13.74 -0.74
N LEU A 47 -2.55 13.18 -1.06
CA LEU A 47 -1.29 13.80 -0.65
C LEU A 47 -0.82 14.91 -1.57
N ASP A 48 -1.39 15.06 -2.78
CA ASP A 48 -1.16 16.11 -3.81
C ASP A 48 0.30 16.53 -4.08
N PHE A 49 1.25 15.84 -3.45
CA PHE A 49 2.69 15.94 -3.58
C PHE A 49 3.19 14.72 -4.32
N GLU A 50 4.35 14.84 -4.96
CA GLU A 50 5.12 13.73 -5.50
C GLU A 50 5.66 12.84 -4.38
N TRP A 51 4.78 12.25 -3.57
CA TRP A 51 5.16 11.25 -2.59
C TRP A 51 5.57 10.00 -3.37
N GLU A 52 6.87 9.89 -3.61
CA GLU A 52 7.47 8.70 -4.20
C GLU A 52 7.31 7.52 -3.25
N CYS A 53 7.09 6.31 -3.78
CA CYS A 53 7.00 5.10 -2.97
C CYS A 53 8.25 4.94 -2.07
N ARG A 54 9.41 5.42 -2.54
CA ARG A 54 10.67 5.48 -1.79
C ARG A 54 10.59 6.19 -0.46
N ASP A 55 9.62 7.07 -0.21
CA ASP A 55 9.45 7.75 1.08
C ASP A 55 8.37 7.12 1.96
N CYS A 56 7.58 6.19 1.42
CA CYS A 56 6.53 5.51 2.16
C CYS A 56 7.13 4.50 3.15
N LYS A 57 6.75 4.60 4.43
CA LYS A 57 7.23 3.66 5.47
C LYS A 57 6.87 2.21 5.16
N VAL A 58 5.68 1.97 4.61
CA VAL A 58 5.21 0.62 4.25
C VAL A 58 6.03 0.06 3.09
N PHE A 59 6.35 0.91 2.10
CA PHE A 59 7.25 0.54 1.02
C PHE A 59 8.64 0.21 1.57
N LYS A 60 9.24 1.07 2.39
CA LYS A 60 10.56 0.81 3.01
C LYS A 60 10.61 -0.46 3.86
N LEU A 61 9.49 -0.87 4.46
CA LEU A 61 9.40 -2.06 5.33
C LEU A 61 9.27 -3.37 4.54
N TYR A 62 8.75 -3.33 3.33
CA TYR A 62 8.33 -4.53 2.59
C TYR A 62 8.84 -4.60 1.15
N ASP A 63 9.20 -3.47 0.53
CA ASP A 63 9.92 -3.39 -0.74
C ASP A 63 11.43 -3.54 -0.49
N HIS A 64 11.79 -4.68 0.07
CA HIS A 64 13.14 -5.19 -0.06
C HIS A 64 13.14 -5.96 -1.38
N ASN A 65 13.53 -5.29 -2.47
CA ASN A 65 13.86 -5.98 -3.71
C ASN A 65 14.82 -7.13 -3.36
N ASP A 66 14.28 -8.35 -3.39
CA ASP A 66 14.95 -9.61 -3.67
C ASP A 66 16.47 -9.65 -3.35
N GLU A 67 16.83 -10.01 -2.12
CA GLU A 67 18.15 -10.59 -1.83
C GLU A 67 18.06 -12.13 -1.92
N ARG A 68 17.37 -12.67 -2.93
CA ARG A 68 17.47 -14.08 -3.33
C ARG A 68 18.24 -14.20 -4.65
N LEU A 69 19.48 -13.72 -4.62
CA LEU A 69 20.58 -14.17 -5.49
C LEU A 69 21.62 -14.91 -4.64
#